data_AF-A0AA37RBS5-F1
#
_entry.id   AF-A0AA37RBS5-F1
#
_cell.length_a   1.000
_cell.length_b   1.000
_cell.length_c   1.000
_cell.angle_alpha   90.00
_cell.angle_beta   90.00
_cell.angle_gamma   90.00
#
_symmetry.space_group_name_H-M   'P 1'
#
loop_
_entity.id
_entity.type
_entity.pdbx_description
1 polymer ?
#
loop_
_entity_poly.entity_id
_entity_poly.type
_entity_poly.pdbx_seq_one_letter_code
_entity_poly.pdbx_strand_id
1 'polypeptide(L)'
;MWINTPQQGYVGVGRVLGAATPANEFTVTKDGDERPILGVAIRANYHAAFADDPDRREYFVPVQWLQTVQVGQAVREIGMFGNQNTVCRPRTPKWRSTIERLKEHFPHSDDMTAT
;
A
#
# COMPACT_ATOMS: atom_id res chain seq x y z
N MET A 1 0.89 3.82 5.99
CA MET A 1 1.90 3.41 4.98
C MET A 1 1.92 4.46 3.88
N TRP A 2 3.10 4.79 3.38
CA TRP A 2 3.28 5.82 2.35
C TRP A 2 3.73 5.17 1.06
N ILE A 3 3.10 5.54 -0.05
CA ILE A 3 3.29 4.91 -1.35
C ILE A 3 4.16 5.82 -2.19
N ASN A 4 5.28 5.27 -2.67
CA ASN A 4 6.25 5.98 -3.48
C ASN A 4 6.39 5.29 -4.84
N THR A 5 6.21 6.04 -5.91
CA THR A 5 6.53 5.60 -7.27
C THR A 5 8.00 5.90 -7.53
N PRO A 6 8.84 4.89 -7.84
CA PRO A 6 10.27 5.11 -8.10
C PRO A 6 10.50 6.23 -9.11
N GLN A 7 11.45 7.11 -8.81
CA GLN A 7 11.81 8.29 -9.61
C GLN A 7 10.72 9.37 -9.72
N GLN A 8 9.47 9.12 -9.33
CA GLN A 8 8.41 10.13 -9.39
C GLN A 8 8.18 10.79 -8.03
N GLY A 9 8.15 10.01 -6.95
CA GLY A 9 7.88 10.50 -5.60
C GLY A 9 6.68 9.84 -4.95
N TYR A 10 6.26 10.40 -3.82
CA TYR A 10 5.15 9.88 -3.03
C TYR A 10 3.81 10.29 -3.63
N VAL A 11 2.93 9.31 -3.82
CA VAL A 11 1.65 9.47 -4.53
C VAL A 11 0.43 9.16 -3.65
N GLY A 12 0.65 8.69 -2.43
CA GLY A 12 -0.47 8.42 -1.54
C GLY A 12 -0.08 7.89 -0.18
N VAL A 13 -1.11 7.77 0.64
CA VAL A 13 -1.07 7.24 1.99
C VAL A 13 -2.26 6.30 2.19
N GLY A 14 -1.96 5.16 2.82
CA GLY A 14 -2.95 4.18 3.20
C GLY A 14 -2.75 3.70 4.63
N ARG A 15 -3.76 3.05 5.17
CA ARG A 15 -3.74 2.42 6.49
C ARG A 15 -3.86 0.92 6.34
N VAL A 16 -2.95 0.20 7.00
CA VAL A 16 -3.08 -1.26 7.13
C VAL A 16 -4.17 -1.55 8.15
N LEU A 17 -5.15 -2.37 7.75
CA LEU A 17 -6.32 -2.70 8.58
C LEU A 17 -6.17 -4.02 9.35
N GLY A 18 -5.22 -4.87 8.96
CA GLY A 18 -5.11 -6.22 9.48
C GLY A 18 -3.76 -6.86 9.19
N ALA A 19 -3.62 -8.10 9.67
CA ALA A 19 -2.44 -8.90 9.43
C ALA A 19 -2.34 -9.34 7.95
N ALA A 20 -1.18 -9.89 7.59
CA ALA A 20 -1.03 -10.58 6.32
C ALA A 20 -1.86 -11.87 6.33
N THR A 21 -2.63 -12.09 5.28
CA THR A 21 -3.54 -13.23 5.10
C THR A 21 -3.14 -13.99 3.84
N PRO A 22 -3.14 -15.34 3.86
CA PRO A 22 -2.89 -16.16 2.69
C PRO A 22 -3.78 -15.79 1.49
N ALA A 23 -3.25 -15.89 0.27
CA ALA A 23 -3.97 -15.55 -0.95
C ALA A 23 -5.32 -16.29 -1.12
N ASN A 24 -5.40 -17.56 -0.73
CA ASN A 24 -6.63 -18.37 -0.81
C ASN A 24 -7.67 -18.03 0.29
N GLU A 25 -7.28 -17.29 1.33
CA GLU A 25 -8.16 -16.87 2.43
C GLU A 25 -8.50 -15.37 2.36
N PHE A 26 -7.82 -14.59 1.52
CA PHE A 26 -8.00 -13.15 1.47
C PHE A 26 -9.19 -12.74 0.60
N THR A 27 -10.08 -11.94 1.18
CA THR A 27 -11.28 -11.41 0.54
C THR A 27 -11.21 -9.89 0.39
N VAL A 28 -11.96 -9.38 -0.59
CA VAL A 28 -12.15 -7.94 -0.81
C VAL A 28 -13.61 -7.64 -1.08
N THR A 29 -14.08 -6.48 -0.65
CA THR A 29 -15.41 -5.97 -1.03
C THR A 29 -15.34 -5.40 -2.44
N LYS A 30 -16.16 -5.93 -3.34
CA LYS A 30 -16.35 -5.42 -4.70
C LYS A 30 -17.83 -5.33 -5.00
N ASP A 31 -18.28 -4.13 -5.38
CA ASP A 31 -19.69 -3.84 -5.69
C ASP A 31 -20.65 -4.17 -4.52
N GLY A 32 -20.16 -4.06 -3.28
CA GLY A 32 -20.91 -4.38 -2.05
C GLY A 32 -20.81 -5.83 -1.59
N ASP A 33 -20.30 -6.74 -2.44
CA ASP A 33 -20.14 -8.16 -2.10
C ASP A 33 -18.71 -8.49 -1.67
N GLU A 34 -18.57 -9.38 -0.70
CA GLU A 34 -17.30 -9.99 -0.36
C GLU A 34 -16.90 -11.05 -1.41
N ARG A 35 -15.69 -10.95 -1.95
CA ARG A 35 -15.19 -11.88 -2.98
C ARG A 35 -13.73 -12.28 -2.73
N PRO A 36 -13.32 -13.52 -3.05
CA PRO A 36 -11.93 -13.93 -2.99
C PRO A 36 -11.05 -13.08 -3.91
N ILE A 37 -9.89 -12.63 -3.42
CA ILE A 37 -9.01 -11.74 -4.18
C ILE A 37 -8.53 -12.36 -5.49
N LEU A 38 -8.25 -13.67 -5.50
CA LEU A 38 -7.75 -14.39 -6.68
C LEU A 38 -8.79 -14.46 -7.81
N GLY A 39 -10.08 -14.27 -7.51
CA GLY A 39 -11.14 -14.16 -8.51
C GLY A 39 -11.36 -12.73 -9.03
N VAL A 40 -10.80 -11.72 -8.35
CA VAL A 40 -11.03 -10.30 -8.65
C VAL A 40 -9.79 -9.62 -9.24
N ALA A 41 -8.60 -9.96 -8.74
CA ALA A 41 -7.33 -9.39 -9.17
C ALA A 41 -6.85 -10.07 -10.47
N ILE A 42 -7.32 -9.55 -11.61
CA ILE A 42 -7.09 -10.17 -12.93
C ILE A 42 -5.92 -9.56 -13.73
N ARG A 43 -5.19 -8.60 -13.15
CA ARG A 43 -4.10 -7.88 -13.86
C ARG A 43 -2.75 -8.59 -13.81
N ALA A 44 -2.64 -9.67 -13.04
CA ALA A 44 -1.49 -10.54 -12.95
C ALA A 44 -1.93 -11.92 -12.45
N ASN A 45 -1.01 -12.88 -12.36
CA ASN A 45 -1.32 -14.23 -11.88
C ASN A 45 -1.28 -14.35 -10.34
N TYR A 46 -0.58 -13.45 -9.63
CA TYR A 46 -0.47 -13.43 -8.16
C TYR A 46 -0.16 -14.81 -7.54
N HIS A 47 0.67 -15.59 -8.25
CA HIS A 47 0.98 -16.98 -7.90
C HIS A 47 -0.24 -17.83 -7.52
N ALA A 48 -1.40 -17.62 -8.15
CA ALA A 48 -2.64 -18.32 -7.83
C ALA A 48 -2.49 -19.85 -7.92
N ALA A 49 -1.62 -20.34 -8.82
CA ALA A 49 -1.28 -21.75 -8.94
C ALA A 49 -0.60 -22.37 -7.70
N PHE A 50 -0.09 -21.54 -6.77
CA PHE A 50 0.58 -21.96 -5.54
C PHE A 50 -0.23 -21.56 -4.29
N ALA A 51 -1.49 -21.16 -4.42
CA ALA A 51 -2.27 -20.63 -3.30
C ALA A 51 -2.40 -21.60 -2.12
N ASP A 52 -2.42 -22.91 -2.41
CA ASP A 52 -2.52 -23.99 -1.42
C ASP A 52 -1.16 -24.54 -0.97
N ASP A 53 -0.04 -23.98 -1.45
CA ASP A 53 1.32 -24.34 -1.04
C ASP A 53 1.82 -23.33 0.02
N PRO A 54 1.89 -23.69 1.31
CA PRO A 54 2.26 -22.76 2.38
C PRO A 54 3.64 -22.11 2.23
N ASP A 55 4.57 -22.76 1.53
CA ASP A 55 5.94 -22.29 1.32
C ASP A 55 6.06 -21.34 0.13
N ARG A 56 5.07 -21.35 -0.78
CA ARG A 56 5.12 -20.63 -2.06
C ARG A 56 3.96 -19.66 -2.28
N ARG A 57 2.90 -19.74 -1.47
CA ARG A 57 1.72 -18.88 -1.57
C ARG A 57 2.07 -17.42 -1.29
N GLU A 58 1.35 -16.54 -1.98
CA GLU A 58 1.37 -15.11 -1.68
C GLU A 58 0.50 -14.79 -0.46
N TYR A 59 0.80 -13.64 0.14
CA TYR A 59 0.03 -13.07 1.24
C TYR A 59 -0.39 -11.65 0.89
N PHE A 60 -1.61 -11.31 1.26
CA PHE A 60 -2.17 -9.98 1.07
C PHE A 60 -2.38 -9.31 2.42
N VAL A 61 -2.31 -7.99 2.42
CA VAL A 61 -2.57 -7.17 3.60
C VAL A 61 -3.73 -6.24 3.26
N PRO A 62 -4.79 -6.16 4.08
CA PRO A 62 -5.89 -5.26 3.82
C PRO A 62 -5.45 -3.82 4.07
N VAL A 63 -5.65 -2.96 3.08
CA VAL A 63 -5.27 -1.55 3.12
C VAL A 63 -6.45 -0.67 2.74
N GLN A 64 -6.71 0.33 3.57
CA GLN A 64 -7.60 1.44 3.26
C GLN A 64 -6.77 2.59 2.69
N TRP A 65 -7.20 3.14 1.56
CA TRP A 65 -6.63 4.39 1.06
C TRP A 65 -7.17 5.56 1.88
N LEU A 66 -6.28 6.44 2.32
CA LEU A 66 -6.65 7.68 3.03
C LEU A 66 -6.59 8.88 2.08
N GLN A 67 -5.53 8.96 1.27
CA GLN A 67 -5.41 10.00 0.25
C GLN A 67 -4.49 9.53 -0.88
N THR A 68 -4.81 9.92 -2.11
CA THR A 68 -3.96 9.70 -3.29
C THR A 68 -3.90 10.96 -4.15
N VAL A 69 -2.83 11.09 -4.92
CA VAL A 69 -2.65 12.14 -5.93
C VAL A 69 -2.21 11.49 -7.25
N GLN A 70 -2.41 12.20 -8.37
CA GLN A 70 -1.90 11.75 -9.67
C GLN A 70 -0.36 11.77 -9.67
N VAL A 71 0.26 10.95 -10.52
CA VAL A 71 1.74 10.86 -10.60
C VAL A 71 2.38 12.22 -10.91
N GLY A 72 1.74 13.06 -11.72
CA GLY A 72 2.22 14.42 -12.02
C GLY A 72 2.20 15.38 -10.82
N GLN A 73 1.55 15.00 -9.72
CA GLN A 73 1.47 15.72 -8.46
C GLN A 73 2.23 14.99 -7.34
N ALA A 74 3.08 14.01 -7.70
CA ALA A 74 3.86 13.26 -6.73
C ALA A 74 4.75 14.20 -5.91
N VAL A 75 4.79 13.98 -4.60
CA VAL A 75 5.62 14.76 -3.68
C VAL A 75 7.03 14.20 -3.71
N ARG A 76 7.96 15.00 -4.23
CA ARG A 76 9.39 14.66 -4.29
C ARG A 76 10.23 15.90 -3.98
N GLU A 77 10.92 15.85 -2.85
CA GLU A 77 11.81 16.90 -2.39
C GLU A 77 13.22 16.35 -2.16
N ILE A 78 14.22 17.23 -2.25
CA ILE A 78 15.61 16.86 -1.99
C ILE A 78 15.73 16.36 -0.55
N GLY A 79 16.40 15.22 -0.38
CA GLY A 79 16.61 14.64 0.95
C GLY A 79 15.42 13.82 1.49
N MET A 80 14.35 13.59 0.71
CA MET A 80 13.34 12.60 1.08
C MET A 80 13.90 11.18 1.05
N PHE A 81 13.34 10.32 1.91
CA PHE A 81 13.69 8.91 1.99
C PHE A 81 13.23 8.18 0.71
N GLY A 82 14.02 7.20 0.29
CA GLY A 82 13.71 6.32 -0.82
C GLY A 82 14.44 5.00 -0.63
N ASN A 83 13.82 3.90 -1.05
CA ASN A 83 14.37 2.55 -0.97
C ASN A 83 14.02 1.80 -2.26
N GLN A 84 14.91 0.92 -2.70
CA GLN A 84 14.67 0.02 -3.84
C GLN A 84 13.77 -1.15 -3.49
N ASN A 85 13.66 -1.50 -2.20
CA ASN A 85 12.74 -2.53 -1.73
C ASN A 85 11.28 -2.07 -1.90
N THR A 86 10.42 -2.97 -2.38
CA THR A 86 8.98 -2.73 -2.60
C THR A 86 8.25 -2.29 -1.32
N VAL A 87 8.63 -2.85 -0.17
CA VAL A 87 8.10 -2.48 1.15
C VAL A 87 9.25 -2.44 2.16
N CYS A 88 9.25 -1.45 3.05
CA CYS A 88 10.17 -1.42 4.16
C CYS A 88 9.56 -0.73 5.38
N ARG A 89 10.13 -0.99 6.57
CA ARG A 89 9.87 -0.22 7.80
C ARG A 89 11.10 0.65 8.09
N PRO A 90 11.16 1.90 7.61
CA PRO A 90 12.32 2.74 7.82
C PRO A 90 12.47 3.08 9.30
N ARG A 91 13.70 3.06 9.81
CA ARG A 91 14.03 3.45 11.20
C ARG A 91 14.99 4.65 11.26
N THR A 92 15.33 5.22 10.11
CA THR A 92 16.35 6.26 10.00
C THR A 92 15.77 7.64 10.32
N PRO A 93 16.56 8.62 10.82
CA PRO A 93 16.09 9.98 11.05
C PRO A 93 15.52 10.66 9.80
N LYS A 94 16.11 10.39 8.63
CA LYS A 94 15.65 10.86 7.31
C LYS A 94 14.19 10.49 7.01
N TRP A 95 13.72 9.37 7.55
CA TRP A 95 12.32 8.99 7.42
C TRP A 95 11.39 9.94 8.16
N ARG A 96 11.75 10.38 9.37
CA ARG A 96 10.92 11.29 10.16
C ARG A 96 10.69 12.61 9.44
N SER A 97 11.76 13.23 8.91
CA SER A 97 11.62 14.47 8.12
C SER A 97 10.77 14.26 6.87
N THR A 98 10.90 13.10 6.21
CA THR A 98 10.06 12.73 5.06
C THR A 98 8.58 12.68 5.45
N ILE A 99 8.24 12.09 6.61
CA ILE A 99 6.86 12.03 7.10
C ILE A 99 6.28 13.41 7.36
N GLU A 100 7.01 14.30 8.03
CA GLU A 100 6.50 15.64 8.30
C GLU A 100 6.16 16.38 7.01
N ARG A 101 7.05 16.34 6.01
CA ARG A 101 6.78 16.91 4.69
C ARG A 101 5.58 16.28 4.02
N LEU A 102 5.44 14.95 4.09
CA LEU A 102 4.30 14.26 3.50
C LEU A 102 2.98 14.64 4.16
N LYS A 103 2.94 14.83 5.49
CA LYS A 103 1.71 15.25 6.19
C LYS A 103 1.23 16.64 5.76
N GLU A 104 2.14 17.54 5.36
CA GLU A 104 1.76 18.84 4.79
C GLU A 104 1.04 18.72 3.43
N HIS A 105 1.43 17.75 2.61
CA HIS A 105 0.86 17.53 1.27
C HIS A 105 -0.33 16.54 1.26
N PHE A 106 -0.43 15.70 2.28
CA PHE A 106 -1.50 14.72 2.48
C PHE A 106 -2.26 14.98 3.80
N PRO A 107 -3.07 16.05 3.88
CA PRO A 107 -3.74 16.45 5.13
C PRO A 107 -4.70 15.38 5.67
N HIS A 108 -5.24 14.50 4.82
CA HIS A 108 -6.14 13.40 5.21
C HIS A 108 -5.38 12.15 5.66
N SER A 109 -4.06 12.23 5.86
CA SER A 109 -3.19 11.10 6.20
C SER A 109 -3.49 10.44 7.55
N ASP A 110 -4.29 11.08 8.40
CA ASP A 110 -4.71 10.58 9.72
C ASP A 110 -6.25 10.45 9.85
N ASP A 111 -7.02 10.62 8.77
CA ASP A 111 -8.48 10.58 8.81
C ASP A 111 -8.98 9.19 9.25
N MET A 112 -9.76 9.15 10.33
CA MET A 112 -10.34 7.92 10.89
C MET A 112 -11.75 7.63 10.37
N THR A 113 -12.29 8.49 9.52
CA THR A 113 -13.63 8.33 8.96
C THR A 113 -13.57 7.35 7.80
N ALA A 114 -13.96 6.10 8.09
CA ALA A 114 -14.27 5.11 7.08
C ALA A 114 -15.29 5.68 6.08
N THR A 115 -14.94 5.64 4.79
CA THR A 115 -15.91 5.79 3.70
C THR A 115 -16.40 4.41 3.32
#